data_AF-A0A525IRP5-F1
#
_entry.id   AF-A0A525IRP5-F1
#
_cell.length_a   1.000
_cell.length_b   1.000
_cell.length_c   1.000
_cell.angle_alpha   90.00
_cell.angle_beta   90.00
_cell.angle_gamma   90.00
#
_symmetry.space_group_name_H-M   'P 1'
#
loop_
_entity.id
_entity.type
_entity.pdbx_description
1 polymer ?
#
loop_
_entity_poly.entity_id
_entity_poly.type
_entity_poly.pdbx_seq_one_letter_code
_entity_poly.pdbx_strand_id
1 'polypeptide(L)'
;RLREFYLAYTNVIYSRKWIRIYLYSGLKGLEINRWYVGVVRDKILSRIIRECRHEAGLPGQSKPTAAELEMAWVFHSGIFYYGVRKYIYESPVLENKEQMISDAVDAFLAGFERVFGNADGVRHSPVKAVV
;
A
#
# COMPACT_ATOMS: atom_id res chain seq x y z
N ARG A 1 5.31 -12.04 -8.17
CA ARG A 1 5.59 -10.61 -8.47
C ARG A 1 5.25 -9.65 -7.32
N LEU A 2 3.98 -9.43 -6.96
CA LEU A 2 3.63 -8.44 -5.92
C LEU A 2 4.15 -8.83 -4.51
N ARG A 3 4.07 -10.12 -4.16
CA ARG A 3 4.65 -10.65 -2.92
C ARG A 3 6.17 -10.42 -2.87
N GLU A 4 6.91 -10.80 -3.91
CA GLU A 4 8.36 -10.55 -4.04
C GLU A 4 8.71 -9.07 -3.90
N PHE A 5 7.93 -8.17 -4.51
CA PHE A 5 8.11 -6.73 -4.35
C PHE A 5 8.01 -6.32 -2.87
N TYR A 6 6.97 -6.75 -2.16
CA TYR A 6 6.82 -6.38 -0.75
C TYR A 6 7.86 -7.03 0.15
N LEU A 7 8.34 -8.23 -0.16
CA LEU A 7 9.46 -8.84 0.55
C LEU A 7 10.74 -8.00 0.37
N ALA A 8 11.07 -7.61 -0.86
CA ALA A 8 12.23 -6.77 -1.14
C ALA A 8 12.10 -5.36 -0.53
N TYR A 9 10.94 -4.74 -0.69
CA TYR A 9 10.64 -3.42 -0.15
C TYR A 9 10.75 -3.40 1.38
N THR A 10 10.12 -4.36 2.06
CA THR A 10 10.16 -4.44 3.52
C THR A 10 11.55 -4.76 4.05
N ASN A 11 12.38 -5.53 3.33
CA ASN A 11 13.79 -5.71 3.70
C ASN A 11 14.58 -4.40 3.79
N VAL A 12 14.20 -3.38 3.01
CA VAL A 12 14.84 -2.05 3.05
C VAL A 12 14.27 -1.21 4.19
N ILE A 13 12.95 -1.15 4.33
CA ILE A 13 12.30 -0.19 5.23
C ILE A 13 12.13 -0.70 6.66
N TYR A 14 12.16 -2.02 6.89
CA TYR A 14 11.98 -2.62 8.21
C TYR A 14 13.26 -2.62 9.03
N SER A 15 13.61 -1.42 9.51
CA SER A 15 14.59 -1.24 10.57
C SER A 15 14.14 -0.16 11.54
N ARG A 16 14.59 -0.26 12.81
CA ARG A 16 14.36 0.79 13.82
C ARG A 16 14.81 2.16 13.32
N LYS A 17 15.98 2.23 12.67
CA LYS A 17 16.53 3.51 12.16
C LYS A 17 15.64 4.10 11.08
N TRP A 18 15.28 3.32 10.06
CA TRP A 18 14.52 3.82 8.92
C TRP A 18 13.14 4.34 9.35
N ILE A 19 12.39 3.54 10.12
CA ILE A 19 11.03 3.91 10.52
C ILE A 19 11.04 5.14 11.45
N ARG A 20 12.01 5.26 12.36
CA ARG A 20 12.14 6.45 13.22
C ARG A 20 12.46 7.71 12.41
N ILE A 21 13.36 7.62 11.44
CA ILE A 21 13.67 8.75 10.55
C ILE A 21 12.42 9.16 9.77
N TYR A 22 11.71 8.19 9.20
CA TYR A 22 10.48 8.44 8.45
C TYR A 22 9.43 9.17 9.31
N LEU A 23 9.12 8.63 10.50
CA LEU A 23 8.14 9.20 11.41
C LEU A 23 8.55 10.58 11.91
N TYR A 24 9.80 10.76 12.35
CA TYR A 24 10.31 12.05 12.82
C TYR A 24 10.25 13.11 11.72
N SER A 25 10.63 12.74 10.50
CA SER A 25 10.57 13.63 9.34
C SER A 25 9.13 14.06 9.02
N GLY A 26 8.17 13.15 9.15
CA GLY A 26 6.74 13.46 9.01
C GLY A 26 6.24 14.40 10.10
N LEU A 27 6.52 14.10 11.37
CA LEU A 27 6.12 14.93 12.51
C LEU A 27 6.73 16.35 12.47
N LYS A 28 7.94 16.47 11.93
CA LYS A 28 8.61 17.77 11.73
C LYS A 28 8.21 18.49 10.45
N GLY A 29 7.38 17.87 9.60
CA GLY A 29 6.97 18.46 8.33
C GLY A 29 8.14 18.66 7.36
N LEU A 30 9.14 17.79 7.38
CA LEU A 30 10.31 17.88 6.49
C LEU A 30 9.94 17.47 5.06
N GLU A 31 10.51 18.17 4.06
CA GLU A 31 10.27 17.91 2.64
C GLU A 31 10.58 16.46 2.22
N ILE A 32 11.58 15.84 2.85
CA ILE A 32 11.97 14.46 2.54
C ILE A 32 10.82 13.46 2.79
N ASN A 33 9.98 13.70 3.80
CA ASN A 33 8.83 12.85 4.07
C ASN A 33 7.74 13.06 3.02
N ARG A 34 7.40 14.32 2.70
CA ARG A 34 6.44 14.65 1.64
C ARG A 34 6.84 14.04 0.29
N TRP A 35 8.11 14.20 -0.06
CA TRP A 35 8.68 13.61 -1.27
C TRP A 35 8.52 12.09 -1.27
N TYR A 36 8.87 11.42 -0.17
CA TYR A 36 8.75 9.96 -0.08
C TYR A 36 7.29 9.48 -0.21
N VAL A 37 6.34 10.16 0.43
CA VAL A 37 4.90 9.86 0.28
C VAL A 37 4.46 9.98 -1.18
N GLY A 38 4.94 11.01 -1.89
CA GLY A 38 4.73 11.16 -3.33
C GLY A 38 5.32 9.99 -4.13
N VAL A 39 6.54 9.56 -3.80
CA VAL A 39 7.17 8.39 -4.43
C VAL A 39 6.35 7.12 -4.19
N VAL A 40 5.84 6.88 -2.97
CA VAL A 40 4.98 5.74 -2.66
C VAL A 40 3.73 5.77 -3.56
N ARG A 41 3.02 6.90 -3.61
CA ARG A 41 1.83 7.05 -4.45
C ARG A 41 2.13 6.75 -5.92
N ASP A 42 3.16 7.41 -6.48
CA ASP A 42 3.38 7.44 -7.92
C ASP A 42 4.11 6.20 -8.44
N LYS A 43 5.05 5.66 -7.65
CA LYS A 43 5.90 4.54 -8.07
C LYS A 43 5.46 3.20 -7.54
N ILE A 44 4.74 3.17 -6.40
CA ILE A 44 4.28 1.92 -5.78
C ILE A 44 2.78 1.74 -6.05
N LEU A 45 1.93 2.57 -5.46
CA LEU A 45 0.47 2.35 -5.45
C LEU A 45 -0.11 2.39 -6.86
N SER A 46 0.28 3.39 -7.66
CA SER A 46 -0.19 3.53 -9.03
C SER A 46 0.21 2.34 -9.91
N ARG A 47 1.38 1.73 -9.65
CA ARG A 47 1.83 0.53 -10.37
C ARG A 47 1.06 -0.70 -9.93
N ILE A 48 0.85 -0.88 -8.62
CA ILE A 48 0.04 -1.99 -8.08
C ILE A 48 -1.35 -2.00 -8.71
N ILE A 49 -2.04 -0.87 -8.71
CA ILE A 49 -3.40 -0.75 -9.26
C ILE A 49 -3.44 -1.15 -10.74
N ARG A 50 -2.44 -0.73 -11.52
CA ARG A 50 -2.38 -1.07 -12.93
C ARG A 50 -2.21 -2.58 -13.16
N GLU A 51 -1.36 -3.24 -12.39
CA GLU A 51 -1.20 -4.70 -12.52
C GLU A 51 -2.46 -5.43 -12.06
N CYS A 52 -3.12 -4.98 -10.97
CA CYS A 52 -4.40 -5.54 -10.53
C CYS A 52 -5.51 -5.39 -11.57
N ARG A 53 -5.61 -4.23 -12.23
CA ARG A 53 -6.52 -4.03 -13.36
C ARG A 53 -6.23 -4.98 -14.51
N HIS A 54 -4.96 -5.15 -14.85
CA HIS A 54 -4.55 -6.07 -15.91
C HIS A 54 -4.96 -7.51 -15.58
N GLU A 55 -4.73 -7.97 -14.35
CA GLU A 55 -5.17 -9.30 -13.88
C GLU A 55 -6.71 -9.45 -13.90
N ALA A 56 -7.44 -8.39 -13.55
CA ALA A 56 -8.90 -8.36 -13.58
C ALA A 56 -9.52 -8.11 -14.98
N GLY A 57 -8.71 -8.05 -16.05
CA GLY A 57 -9.21 -7.79 -17.41
C GLY A 57 -9.72 -6.36 -17.66
N LEU A 58 -9.39 -5.42 -16.77
CA LEU A 58 -9.80 -4.01 -16.86
C LEU A 58 -8.78 -3.16 -17.66
N PRO A 59 -9.18 -1.99 -18.20
CA PRO A 59 -8.26 -1.09 -18.90
C PRO A 59 -7.11 -0.58 -18.00
N GLY A 60 -5.90 -1.08 -18.21
CA GLY A 60 -4.72 -0.73 -17.41
C GLY A 60 -4.03 0.60 -17.76
N GLN A 61 -4.39 1.25 -18.87
CA GLN A 61 -3.67 2.46 -19.34
C GLN A 61 -4.20 3.78 -18.75
N SER A 62 -5.40 3.78 -18.17
CA SER A 62 -5.96 4.98 -17.55
C SER A 62 -5.35 5.21 -16.17
N LYS A 63 -5.39 6.47 -15.70
CA LYS A 63 -4.97 6.80 -14.34
C LYS A 63 -5.84 6.04 -13.32
N PRO A 64 -5.25 5.55 -12.22
CA PRO A 64 -6.02 5.07 -11.08
C PRO A 64 -7.04 6.11 -10.62
N THR A 65 -8.24 5.64 -10.28
CA THR A 65 -9.24 6.46 -9.60
C THR A 65 -8.81 6.78 -8.18
N ALA A 66 -9.43 7.78 -7.56
CA ALA A 66 -9.19 8.10 -6.16
C ALA A 66 -9.53 6.91 -5.23
N ALA A 67 -10.61 6.18 -5.52
CA ALA A 67 -11.03 5.02 -4.75
C ALA A 67 -10.01 3.87 -4.81
N GLU A 68 -9.47 3.57 -6.00
CA GLU A 68 -8.43 2.54 -6.14
C GLU A 68 -7.13 2.94 -5.43
N LEU A 69 -6.74 4.21 -5.53
CA LEU A 69 -5.58 4.74 -4.81
C LEU A 69 -5.76 4.64 -3.31
N GLU A 70 -6.94 4.96 -2.79
CA GLU A 70 -7.23 4.88 -1.36
C GLU A 70 -7.20 3.42 -0.88
N MET A 71 -7.77 2.49 -1.64
CA MET A 71 -7.69 1.07 -1.29
C MET A 71 -6.24 0.56 -1.28
N ALA A 72 -5.42 1.02 -2.24
CA ALA A 72 -4.00 0.71 -2.27
C ALA A 72 -3.25 1.34 -1.07
N TRP A 73 -3.65 2.53 -0.61
CA TRP A 73 -3.13 3.14 0.60
C TRP A 73 -3.46 2.34 1.86
N VAL A 74 -4.71 1.88 2.02
CA VAL A 74 -5.12 1.04 3.15
C VAL A 74 -4.27 -0.23 3.21
N PHE A 75 -4.12 -0.91 2.07
CA PHE A 75 -3.28 -2.09 1.96
C PHE A 75 -1.80 -1.82 2.29
N HIS A 76 -1.20 -0.83 1.63
CA HIS A 76 0.21 -0.47 1.84
C HIS A 76 0.48 -0.04 3.29
N SER A 77 -0.44 0.71 3.88
CA SER A 77 -0.36 1.19 5.27
C SER A 77 -0.47 0.04 6.25
N GLY A 78 -1.30 -0.97 5.98
CA GLY A 78 -1.38 -2.19 6.80
C GLY A 78 -0.05 -2.94 6.85
N ILE A 79 0.62 -3.08 5.70
CA ILE A 79 1.98 -3.64 5.64
C ILE A 79 2.92 -2.73 6.42
N PHE A 80 3.01 -1.44 6.11
CA PHE A 80 3.89 -0.51 6.80
C PHE A 80 3.71 -0.50 8.33
N TYR A 81 2.47 -0.59 8.81
CA TYR A 81 2.12 -0.58 10.22
C TYR A 81 2.61 -1.82 10.98
N TYR A 82 2.84 -2.96 10.30
CA TYR A 82 3.59 -4.07 10.89
C TYR A 82 4.98 -3.61 11.34
N GLY A 83 5.69 -2.85 10.49
CA GLY A 83 7.00 -2.29 10.83
C GLY A 83 6.92 -1.35 12.02
N VAL A 84 5.91 -0.47 12.06
CA VAL A 84 5.70 0.45 13.19
C VAL A 84 5.48 -0.33 14.49
N ARG A 85 4.57 -1.32 14.50
CA ARG A 85 4.33 -2.17 15.67
C ARG A 85 5.59 -2.88 16.15
N LYS A 86 6.36 -3.46 15.22
CA LYS A 86 7.58 -4.21 15.55
C LYS A 86 8.71 -3.32 16.08
N TYR A 87 8.94 -2.17 15.46
CA TYR A 87 10.16 -1.38 15.69
C TYR A 87 9.98 -0.10 16.49
N ILE A 88 8.74 0.36 16.69
CA ILE A 88 8.42 1.58 17.44
C ILE A 88 7.64 1.25 18.70
N TYR A 89 6.54 0.49 18.56
CA TYR A 89 5.68 0.16 19.70
C TYR A 89 6.10 -1.11 20.43
N GLU A 90 7.00 -1.89 19.83
CA GLU A 90 7.50 -3.15 20.35
C GLU A 90 6.36 -4.11 20.76
N SER A 91 5.25 -4.04 20.02
CA SER A 91 4.06 -4.86 20.24
C SER A 91 4.21 -6.21 19.55
N PRO A 92 3.49 -7.26 20.02
CA PRO A 92 3.49 -8.55 19.36
C PRO A 92 3.13 -8.46 17.88
N VAL A 93 3.90 -9.17 17.06
CA VAL A 93 3.67 -9.32 15.61
C VAL A 93 3.91 -10.77 15.21
N LEU A 94 3.37 -11.18 14.07
CA LEU A 94 3.68 -12.50 13.51
C LEU A 94 5.20 -12.60 13.24
N GLU A 95 5.84 -13.66 13.73
CA GLU A 95 7.28 -13.88 13.57
C GLU A 95 7.64 -14.10 12.09
N ASN A 96 6.85 -14.93 11.41
CA ASN A 96 6.96 -15.12 9.98
C ASN A 96 6.38 -13.91 9.22
N LYS A 97 7.25 -12.95 8.88
CA LYS A 97 6.85 -11.77 8.10
C LYS A 97 6.36 -12.13 6.69
N GLU A 98 6.86 -13.22 6.11
CA GLU A 98 6.54 -13.62 4.74
C GLU A 98 5.10 -14.11 4.67
N GLN A 99 4.67 -14.87 5.68
CA GLN A 99 3.27 -15.25 5.86
C GLN A 99 2.37 -14.00 5.95
N MET A 100 2.70 -13.04 6.81
CA MET A 100 1.92 -11.81 6.96
C MET A 100 1.79 -11.02 5.65
N ILE A 101 2.89 -10.92 4.87
CA ILE A 101 2.86 -10.26 3.56
C ILE A 101 2.03 -11.06 2.55
N SER A 102 2.15 -12.38 2.54
CA SER A 102 1.37 -13.24 1.65
C SER A 102 -0.13 -13.08 1.92
N ASP A 103 -0.54 -13.17 3.18
CA ASP A 103 -1.95 -13.04 3.58
C ASP A 103 -2.52 -11.66 3.23
N ALA A 104 -1.75 -10.60 3.47
CA ALA A 104 -2.17 -9.24 3.13
C ALA A 104 -2.32 -9.06 1.61
N VAL A 105 -1.39 -9.62 0.81
CA VAL A 105 -1.46 -9.57 -0.65
C VAL A 105 -2.69 -10.34 -1.16
N ASP A 106 -2.94 -11.54 -0.62
CA ASP A 106 -4.04 -12.39 -1.07
C ASP A 106 -5.40 -11.76 -0.75
N ALA A 107 -5.55 -11.21 0.45
CA ALA A 107 -6.73 -10.46 0.84
C ALA A 107 -6.93 -9.22 -0.05
N PHE A 108 -5.86 -8.49 -0.37
CA PHE A 108 -5.94 -7.32 -1.23
C PHE A 108 -6.36 -7.67 -2.66
N LEU A 109 -5.77 -8.70 -3.27
CA LEU A 109 -6.08 -9.10 -4.64
C LEU A 109 -7.52 -9.61 -4.77
N ALA A 110 -7.96 -10.48 -3.86
CA ALA A 110 -9.33 -10.97 -3.81
C ALA A 110 -10.35 -9.82 -3.59
N GLY A 111 -9.99 -8.86 -2.72
CA GLY A 111 -10.81 -7.66 -2.49
C GLY A 111 -10.85 -6.73 -3.70
N PHE A 112 -9.74 -6.55 -4.41
CA PHE A 112 -9.65 -5.67 -5.57
C PHE A 112 -10.60 -6.10 -6.68
N GLU A 113 -10.55 -7.37 -7.07
CA GLU A 113 -11.44 -7.91 -8.11
C GLU A 113 -12.91 -7.81 -7.69
N ARG A 114 -13.22 -8.10 -6.42
CA ARG A 114 -14.58 -7.99 -5.90
C ARG A 114 -15.12 -6.55 -5.95
N VAL A 115 -14.30 -5.56 -5.62
CA VAL A 115 -14.71 -4.15 -5.50
C VAL A 115 -14.70 -3.43 -6.85
N PHE A 116 -13.76 -3.76 -7.74
CA PHE A 116 -13.54 -3.03 -9.00
C PHE A 116 -13.72 -3.87 -10.28
N GLY A 117 -13.76 -5.20 -10.18
CA GLY A 117 -13.83 -6.11 -11.33
C GLY A 117 -15.22 -6.30 -11.93
N ASN A 118 -16.29 -6.05 -11.17
CA ASN A 118 -17.67 -6.18 -11.67
C ASN A 118 -18.24 -4.84 -12.13
N ALA A 119 -18.53 -4.71 -13.44
CA ALA A 119 -19.12 -3.53 -14.03
C ALA A 119 -20.52 -3.15 -13.47
N ASP A 120 -21.22 -4.08 -12.81
CA ASP A 120 -22.59 -3.90 -12.30
C ASP A 120 -22.71 -3.80 -10.77
N GLY A 121 -21.61 -3.87 -10.02
CA GLY A 121 -21.65 -3.97 -8.56
C GLY A 121 -21.01 -2.78 -7.86
N VAL A 122 -21.81 -1.77 -7.56
CA VAL A 122 -21.46 -0.54 -6.81
C VAL A 122 -20.71 0.51 -7.63
N ARG A 123 -21.50 1.36 -8.31
CA ARG A 123 -21.05 2.71 -8.67
C ARG A 123 -20.78 3.47 -7.39
N HIS A 124 -19.57 3.36 -6.85
CA HIS A 124 -19.12 4.25 -5.81
C HIS A 124 -19.10 5.66 -6.40
N SER A 125 -19.88 6.58 -5.82
CA SER A 125 -19.83 7.99 -6.17
C SER A 125 -18.36 8.45 -6.19
N PRO A 126 -17.94 9.30 -7.14
CA PRO A 126 -16.58 9.78 -7.18
C PRO A 126 -16.25 10.50 -5.86
N VAL A 127 -15.48 9.82 -5.01
CA VAL A 127 -14.99 10.38 -3.76
C VAL A 127 -13.83 11.30 -4.09
N LYS A 128 -13.92 12.56 -3.67
CA LYS A 128 -12.82 13.51 -3.79
C LYS A 128 -11.76 13.18 -2.75
N ALA A 129 -10.50 13.16 -3.15
CA ALA A 129 -9.39 13.14 -2.20
C ALA A 129 -9.41 14.44 -1.38
N VAL A 130 -9.18 14.32 -0.06
CA VAL A 130 -9.03 15.45 0.86
C VAL A 130 -7.55 15.58 1.21
N VAL A 131 -7.05 16.81 1.34
CA VAL A 131 -5.66 17.14 1.72
C VAL A 131 -5.57 17.26 3.24
#